data_AF-A0A8T7K8C5-F1
#
_entry.id   AF-A0A8T7K8C5-F1
#
_cell.length_a   1.000
_cell.length_b   1.000
_cell.length_c   1.000
_cell.angle_alpha   90.00
_cell.angle_beta   90.00
_cell.angle_gamma   90.00
#
_symmetry.space_group_name_H-M   'P 1'
#
loop_
_entity.id
_entity.type
_entity.pdbx_description
1 polymer ?
#
loop_
_entity_poly.entity_id
_entity_poly.type
_entity_poly.pdbx_seq_one_letter_code
_entity_poly.pdbx_strand_id
1 'polypeptide(L)' 'MVAMKKPIELLREGRKEELWQMCCGFLYLSLEQFMDIQKRLLLEEIELLKNSELGRRVMRGAMPRTVEEFREQV' A
#
# COMPACT_ATOMS: atom_id res chain seq x y z
N MET A 1 -9.95 10.80 -18.94
CA MET A 1 -10.13 10.03 -17.68
C MET A 1 -11.31 9.09 -17.87
N VAL A 2 -11.10 7.77 -17.82
CA VAL A 2 -12.24 6.84 -17.78
C VAL A 2 -12.79 6.89 -16.35
N ALA A 3 -14.06 7.24 -16.20
CA ALA A 3 -14.71 7.19 -14.90
C ALA A 3 -14.82 5.73 -14.47
N MET A 4 -14.13 5.36 -13.39
CA MET A 4 -14.23 4.02 -12.83
C MET A 4 -15.63 3.85 -12.25
N LYS A 5 -16.35 2.81 -12.69
CA LYS A 5 -17.69 2.51 -12.16
C LYS A 5 -17.62 2.24 -10.66
N LYS A 6 -18.64 2.68 -9.93
CA LYS A 6 -18.76 2.41 -8.49
C LYS A 6 -19.14 0.94 -8.26
N PRO A 7 -18.80 0.35 -7.10
CA PRO A 7 -19.12 -1.07 -6.85
C PRO A 7 -20.62 -1.36 -6.96
N ILE A 8 -21.46 -0.42 -6.52
CA ILE A 8 -22.92 -0.53 -6.59
C ILE A 8 -23.46 -0.59 -8.03
N GLU A 9 -22.77 0.04 -8.98
CA GLU A 9 -23.15 0.02 -10.40
C GLU A 9 -22.83 -1.34 -11.00
N LEU A 10 -21.64 -1.88 -10.72
CA LEU A 10 -21.23 -3.22 -11.15
C LEU A 10 -22.15 -4.31 -10.57
N LEU A 11 -22.55 -4.15 -9.30
CA LEU A 11 -23.49 -5.06 -8.64
C LEU A 11 -24.85 -5.04 -9.34
N ARG A 12 -25.40 -3.85 -9.63
CA ARG A 12 -26.70 -3.70 -10.33
C ARG A 12 -26.67 -4.25 -11.75
N GLU A 13 -25.53 -4.14 -12.43
CA GLU A 13 -25.31 -4.69 -13.77
C GLU A 13 -25.01 -6.19 -13.78
N GLY A 14 -24.90 -6.84 -12.61
CA GLY A 14 -24.56 -8.26 -12.51
C GLY A 14 -23.13 -8.60 -12.92
N ARG A 15 -22.23 -7.62 -13.01
CA ARG A 15 -20.82 -7.77 -13.42
C ARG A 15 -19.97 -8.29 -12.26
N LYS A 16 -20.25 -9.53 -11.85
CA LYS A 16 -19.68 -10.15 -10.64
C LYS A 16 -18.15 -10.23 -10.65
N GLU A 17 -17.56 -10.60 -11.78
CA GLU A 17 -16.10 -10.77 -11.89
C GLU A 17 -15.37 -9.44 -11.72
N GLU A 18 -15.86 -8.38 -12.36
CA GLU A 18 -15.27 -7.05 -12.23
C GLU A 18 -15.47 -6.46 -10.84
N LEU A 19 -16.64 -6.69 -10.24
CA LEU A 19 -16.89 -6.31 -8.86
C LEU A 19 -15.93 -7.05 -7.91
N TRP A 20 -15.74 -8.36 -8.12
CA TRP A 20 -14.81 -9.17 -7.36
C TRP A 20 -13.38 -8.67 -7.52
N GLN A 21 -12.92 -8.44 -8.75
CA GLN A 21 -11.58 -7.94 -9.00
C GLN A 21 -11.36 -6.55 -8.39
N MET A 22 -12.37 -5.68 -8.42
CA MET A 22 -12.25 -4.34 -7.83
C MET A 22 -12.16 -4.36 -6.30
N CYS A 23 -12.90 -5.25 -5.63
CA CYS A 23 -12.92 -5.33 -4.17
C CYS A 23 -11.87 -6.29 -3.58
N CYS A 24 -11.62 -7.40 -4.27
CA CYS A 24 -10.86 -8.55 -3.78
C CYS A 24 -9.67 -8.90 -4.69
N GLY A 25 -9.41 -8.14 -5.76
CA GLY A 25 -8.35 -8.47 -6.72
C GLY A 25 -6.94 -8.51 -6.13
N PHE A 26 -6.73 -7.88 -4.96
CA PHE A 26 -5.49 -7.98 -4.21
C PHE A 26 -5.15 -9.43 -3.78
N LEU A 27 -6.14 -10.31 -3.67
CA LEU A 27 -5.93 -11.73 -3.35
C LEU A 27 -5.22 -12.50 -4.46
N TYR A 28 -5.20 -11.96 -5.69
CA TYR A 28 -4.56 -12.58 -6.86
C TYR A 28 -3.21 -11.97 -7.21
N LEU A 29 -2.67 -11.08 -6.37
CA LEU A 29 -1.34 -10.53 -6.60
C LEU A 29 -0.30 -11.65 -6.59
N SER A 30 0.60 -11.63 -7.57
CA SER A 30 1.82 -12.42 -7.48
C SER A 30 2.66 -11.92 -6.30
N LEU A 31 3.56 -12.77 -5.80
CA LEU A 31 4.49 -12.36 -4.74
C LEU A 31 5.31 -11.12 -5.14
N GLU A 32 5.73 -11.04 -6.40
CA GLU A 32 6.47 -9.89 -6.93
C GLU A 32 5.64 -8.60 -6.86
N GLN A 33 4.40 -8.63 -7.40
CA GLN A 33 3.50 -7.49 -7.36
C GLN A 33 3.16 -7.06 -5.92
N PHE A 34 2.93 -8.04 -5.04
CA PHE A 34 2.70 -7.79 -3.63
C PHE A 34 3.91 -7.09 -3.00
N MET A 35 5.12 -7.59 -3.23
CA MET A 35 6.35 -7.02 -2.67
C MET A 35 6.65 -5.62 -3.20
N ASP A 36 6.34 -5.32 -4.47
CA ASP A 36 6.47 -3.97 -5.01
C ASP A 36 5.53 -2.98 -4.29
N ILE A 37 4.29 -3.40 -4.02
CA ILE A 37 3.33 -2.61 -3.24
C ILE A 37 3.86 -2.41 -1.81
N GLN A 38 4.32 -3.48 -1.14
CA GLN A 38 4.81 -3.41 0.23
C GLN A 38 6.03 -2.48 0.36
N LYS A 39 7.00 -2.56 -0.56
CA LYS A 39 8.18 -1.67 -0.54
C LYS A 39 7.79 -0.21 -0.71
N ARG A 40 6.89 0.09 -1.66
CA ARG A 40 6.40 1.46 -1.87
C ARG A 40 5.67 1.99 -0.63
N LEU A 41 4.74 1.22 -0.07
CA LEU A 41 3.98 1.60 1.12
C LEU A 41 4.89 1.83 2.34
N LEU A 42 5.87 0.95 2.57
CA LEU A 42 6.83 1.11 3.66
C LEU A 42 7.61 2.43 3.55
N LEU A 43 8.05 2.81 2.36
CA LEU A 43 8.76 4.08 2.17
C LEU A 43 7.85 5.29 2.40
N GLU A 44 6.59 5.23 1.95
CA GLU A 44 5.58 6.26 2.24
C GLU A 44 5.33 6.39 3.75
N GLU A 45 5.20 5.29 4.46
CA GLU A 45 5.04 5.26 5.93
C GLU A 45 6.26 5.81 6.66
N ILE A 46 7.47 5.44 6.23
CA ILE A 46 8.71 6.00 6.79
C ILE A 46 8.70 7.51 6.66
N GLU A 47 8.39 8.07 5.49
CA GLU A 47 8.31 9.53 5.28
C GLU A 47 7.27 10.20 6.17
N LEU A 48 6.11 9.59 6.36
CA LEU A 48 5.09 10.09 7.29
C LEU A 48 5.58 10.07 8.74
N LEU A 49 6.24 8.99 9.15
CA LEU A 49 6.73 8.80 10.52
C LEU A 49 7.80 9.81 10.91
N LYS A 50 8.67 10.25 9.98
CA LYS A 50 9.71 11.28 10.23
C LYS A 50 9.15 12.56 10.87
N ASN A 51 7.91 12.91 10.51
CA ASN A 51 7.25 14.12 10.97
C ASN A 51 6.47 13.93 12.29
N SER A 52 6.41 12.71 12.81
CA SER A 52 5.67 12.37 14.03
C SER A 52 6.59 12.15 15.23
N GLU A 53 6.10 12.47 16.43
CA GLU A 53 6.84 12.19 17.67
C GLU A 53 7.02 10.67 17.88
N LEU A 54 5.97 9.88 17.60
CA LEU A 54 6.03 8.43 17.66
C LEU A 54 7.11 7.88 16.72
N GLY A 55 7.16 8.34 15.49
CA GLY A 55 8.16 7.92 14.51
C GLY A 55 9.58 8.23 14.95
N ARG A 56 9.85 9.39 15.55
CA ARG A 56 11.18 9.69 16.13
C ARG A 56 11.57 8.71 17.23
N ARG A 57 10.62 8.29 18.07
CA ARG A 57 10.85 7.31 19.14
C ARG A 57 11.09 5.91 18.58
N VAL A 58 10.25 5.47 17.64
CA VAL A 58 10.35 4.15 16.98
C VAL A 58 11.66 4.04 16.23
N MET A 59 12.02 5.05 15.42
CA MET A 59 13.23 5.06 14.62
C MET A 59 14.48 5.48 15.41
N ARG A 60 14.37 5.78 16.71
CA ARG A 60 15.49 6.23 17.57
C ARG A 60 16.31 7.38 16.98
N GLY A 61 15.66 8.27 16.25
CA GLY A 61 16.29 9.39 15.53
C GLY A 61 16.88 9.05 14.16
N ALA A 62 16.90 7.78 13.73
CA ALA A 62 17.25 7.39 12.37
C ALA A 62 16.24 7.94 11.35
N MET A 63 16.72 8.19 10.13
CA MET A 63 15.93 8.78 9.03
C MET A 63 16.16 8.00 7.72
N PRO A 64 15.87 6.69 7.70
CA PRO A 64 16.13 5.85 6.54
C PRO A 64 15.37 6.33 5.30
N ARG A 65 15.98 6.12 4.14
CA ARG A 65 15.44 6.50 2.81
C ARG A 65 15.28 5.29 1.90
N THR A 66 15.78 4.13 2.31
CA THR A 66 15.63 2.85 1.62
C THR A 66 15.11 1.78 2.59
N VAL A 67 14.62 0.67 2.03
CA VAL A 67 14.17 -0.47 2.83
C VAL A 67 15.36 -1.11 3.55
N GLU A 68 16.52 -1.11 2.90
CA GLU A 68 17.78 -1.63 3.41
C GLU A 68 18.25 -0.81 4.62
N GLU A 69 18.30 0.51 4.49
CA GLU A 69 18.62 1.40 5.62
C GLU A 69 17.64 1.24 6.77
N PHE A 70 16.33 1.10 6.49
CA PHE A 70 15.33 0.88 7.51
C PHE A 70 15.60 -0.41 8.30
N ARG A 71 15.91 -1.52 7.61
CA ARG A 71 16.23 -2.80 8.25
C ARG A 71 17.51 -2.77 9.09
N GLU A 72 18.49 -1.97 8.70
CA GLU A 72 19.77 -1.87 9.41
C GLU A 72 19.69 -0.97 10.65
N GLN A 73 18.81 0.04 10.64
CA GLN A 73 18.85 1.14 11.61
C GLN A 73 17.70 1.14 12.64
N VAL A 74 16.59 0.46 12.35
CA VAL A 74 15.35 0.46 13.17
C VAL A 74 15.05 -0.93 13.71
#